data_AF-A0A143X2U4-F1
#
_entry.id   AF-A0A143X2U4-F1
#
_cell.length_a   1.000
_cell.length_b   1.000
_cell.length_c   1.000
_cell.angle_alpha   90.00
_cell.angle_beta   90.00
_cell.angle_gamma   90.00
#
_symmetry.space_group_name_H-M   'P 1'
#
loop_
_entity.id
_entity.type
_entity.pdbx_description
1 polymer ?
#
loop_
_entity_poly.entity_id
_entity_poly.type
_entity_poly.pdbx_seq_one_letter_code
_entity_poly.pdbx_strand_id
1 'polypeptide(L)'
;MKKKSFSEMYDYDICELKNMLYEVARHYQDEALCLALLYSVSLDEIQTKIRAKERFRREIFYYGKHCIDQAEHLGQTEKILVWMNLVLGRRYRLYETYKNELYKTIMTNVTDYLTTDEYCVIRHLLKFNRFTRRHFLNQIRAMLDGIEDVQDVFDLEIYLLECDYQKAWDYIEKGIHASFVRDYHFELAENNPRLYRAAFQTQQTGWLDRFKERKEQFICMKKQLKY
;
A
#
# COMPACT_ATOMS: atom_id res chain seq x y z
N MET A 1 -1.64 -12.18 9.07
CA MET A 1 -1.80 -10.74 9.38
C MET A 1 -1.06 -9.98 8.29
N LYS A 2 -1.73 -9.13 7.49
CA LYS A 2 -1.00 -8.11 6.74
C LYS A 2 -0.36 -7.22 7.81
N LYS A 3 0.90 -7.50 8.13
CA LYS A 3 1.70 -6.58 8.92
C LYS A 3 1.63 -5.24 8.21
N LYS A 4 1.36 -4.21 8.99
CA LYS A 4 1.31 -2.79 8.66
C LYS A 4 2.19 -2.47 7.43
N SER A 5 1.63 -2.45 6.21
CA SER A 5 2.43 -2.16 5.01
C SER A 5 3.06 -0.77 5.09
N PHE A 6 2.45 0.12 5.89
CA PHE A 6 2.94 1.47 6.10
C PHE A 6 4.01 1.63 7.21
N SER A 7 3.98 0.87 8.31
CA SER A 7 5.02 1.07 9.35
C SER A 7 6.33 0.37 8.97
N GLU A 8 6.27 -0.71 8.19
CA GLU A 8 7.46 -1.34 7.60
C GLU A 8 8.10 -0.47 6.48
N MET A 9 7.39 0.50 5.89
CA MET A 9 7.93 1.37 4.82
C MET A 9 9.08 2.27 5.25
N TYR A 10 9.16 2.65 6.53
CA TYR A 10 10.23 3.50 7.07
C TYR A 10 11.24 2.70 7.90
N ASP A 11 10.84 1.53 8.41
CA ASP A 11 11.71 0.54 9.04
C ASP A 11 12.09 -0.57 8.04
N TYR A 12 12.39 -0.20 6.79
CA TYR A 12 12.78 -1.19 5.79
C TYR A 12 14.14 -1.76 6.18
N ASP A 13 14.21 -3.07 6.41
CA ASP A 13 15.45 -3.74 6.77
C ASP A 13 16.47 -3.49 5.66
N ILE A 14 17.58 -2.83 6.03
CA ILE A 14 18.69 -2.56 5.12
C ILE A 14 19.18 -3.85 4.45
N CYS A 15 19.06 -5.00 5.12
CA CYS A 15 19.39 -6.31 4.58
C CYS A 15 18.47 -6.69 3.43
N GLU A 16 17.16 -6.50 3.58
CA GLU A 16 16.20 -6.79 2.51
C GLU A 16 16.41 -5.88 1.30
N LEU A 17 16.64 -4.60 1.55
CA LEU A 17 16.99 -3.63 0.52
C LEU A 17 18.27 -4.05 -0.24
N LYS A 18 19.31 -4.46 0.49
CA LYS A 18 20.56 -4.93 -0.12
C LYS A 18 20.36 -6.18 -0.93
N ASN A 19 19.58 -7.15 -0.44
CA ASN A 19 19.30 -8.38 -1.18
C ASN A 19 18.66 -8.06 -2.54
N MET A 20 17.68 -7.16 -2.58
CA MET A 20 17.08 -6.70 -3.83
C MET A 20 18.09 -5.98 -4.76
N LEU A 21 18.96 -5.15 -4.20
CA LEU A 21 19.98 -4.44 -4.98
C LEU A 21 21.10 -5.38 -5.49
N TYR A 22 21.43 -6.44 -4.75
CA TYR A 22 22.35 -7.48 -5.20
C TYR A 22 21.78 -8.27 -6.38
N GLU A 23 20.46 -8.48 -6.43
CA GLU A 23 19.80 -9.09 -7.58
C GLU A 23 19.95 -8.23 -8.84
N VAL A 24 19.84 -6.91 -8.72
CA VAL A 24 20.14 -5.98 -9.83
C VAL A 24 21.59 -6.12 -10.29
N ALA A 25 22.52 -6.05 -9.33
CA ALA A 25 23.94 -6.12 -9.63
C ALA A 25 24.32 -7.45 -10.29
N ARG A 26 23.71 -8.56 -9.83
CA ARG A 26 23.87 -9.89 -10.43
C ARG A 26 23.31 -9.95 -11.85
N HIS A 27 22.12 -9.39 -12.08
CA HIS A 27 21.48 -9.38 -13.39
C HIS A 27 22.32 -8.64 -14.44
N TYR A 28 22.91 -7.50 -14.07
CA TYR A 28 23.75 -6.69 -14.97
C TYR A 28 25.25 -7.01 -14.89
N GLN A 29 25.67 -7.96 -14.05
CA GLN A 29 27.08 -8.24 -13.75
C GLN A 29 27.85 -6.96 -13.33
N ASP A 30 27.22 -6.09 -12.53
CA ASP A 30 27.81 -4.83 -12.06
C ASP A 30 28.54 -5.01 -10.72
N GLU A 31 29.84 -5.36 -10.81
CA GLU A 31 30.73 -5.47 -9.65
C GLU A 31 30.84 -4.16 -8.86
N ALA A 32 30.76 -3.00 -9.53
CA ALA A 32 30.87 -1.71 -8.85
C ALA A 32 29.65 -1.43 -7.98
N LEU A 33 28.45 -1.86 -8.42
CA LEU A 33 27.25 -1.80 -7.61
C LEU A 33 27.35 -2.78 -6.43
N CYS A 34 27.78 -4.02 -6.67
CA CYS A 34 28.01 -5.01 -5.60
C CYS A 34 28.93 -4.47 -4.49
N LEU A 35 30.09 -3.90 -4.86
CA LEU A 35 31.04 -3.33 -3.91
C LEU A 35 30.45 -2.11 -3.18
N ALA A 36 29.72 -1.25 -3.89
CA ALA A 36 29.05 -0.10 -3.27
C ALA A 36 28.07 -0.55 -2.17
N LEU A 37 27.32 -1.62 -2.39
CA LEU A 37 26.37 -2.19 -1.42
C LEU A 37 27.07 -2.89 -0.25
N LEU A 38 28.14 -3.64 -0.53
CA LEU A 38 28.91 -4.38 0.48
C LEU A 38 29.46 -3.44 1.55
N TYR A 39 30.03 -2.32 1.12
CA TYR A 39 30.63 -1.32 2.01
C TYR A 39 29.65 -0.26 2.51
N SER A 40 28.34 -0.46 2.37
CA SER A 40 27.35 0.47 2.94
C SER A 40 26.78 -0.08 4.23
N VAL A 41 26.78 0.68 5.32
CA VAL A 41 26.23 0.24 6.62
C VAL A 41 24.89 0.88 6.93
N SER A 42 24.50 1.91 6.17
CA SER A 42 23.25 2.63 6.36
C SER A 42 22.48 2.84 5.05
N LEU A 43 21.18 3.10 5.18
CA LEU A 43 20.33 3.46 4.05
C LEU A 43 20.84 4.74 3.35
N ASP A 44 21.29 5.74 4.11
CA ASP A 44 21.78 7.01 3.57
C ASP A 44 23.04 6.82 2.71
N GLU A 45 23.95 5.94 3.11
CA GLU A 45 25.13 5.59 2.32
C GLU A 45 24.75 4.89 1.01
N ILE A 46 23.82 3.93 1.07
CA ILE A 46 23.30 3.23 -0.12
C ILE A 46 22.69 4.26 -1.09
N GLN A 47 21.81 5.12 -0.57
CA GLN A 47 21.15 6.16 -1.37
C GLN A 47 22.16 7.11 -1.99
N THR A 48 23.16 7.57 -1.23
CA THR A 48 24.20 8.50 -1.70
C THR A 48 25.01 7.88 -2.83
N LYS A 49 25.50 6.65 -2.65
CA LYS A 49 26.30 5.94 -3.66
C LYS A 49 25.50 5.65 -4.93
N ILE A 50 24.24 5.23 -4.81
CA ILE A 50 23.35 5.00 -5.96
C ILE A 50 23.09 6.30 -6.72
N ARG A 51 22.75 7.39 -6.00
CA ARG A 51 22.40 8.67 -6.62
C ARG A 51 23.58 9.39 -7.25
N ALA A 52 24.81 9.08 -6.81
CA ALA A 52 26.04 9.62 -7.38
C ALA A 52 26.35 9.09 -8.80
N LYS A 53 25.78 7.93 -9.20
CA LYS A 53 26.07 7.31 -10.49
C LYS A 53 24.80 7.08 -11.31
N GLU A 54 24.69 7.75 -12.46
CA GLU A 54 23.53 7.59 -13.35
C GLU A 54 23.34 6.15 -13.83
N ARG A 55 24.44 5.43 -14.06
CA ARG A 55 24.41 4.01 -14.43
C ARG A 55 23.63 3.17 -13.41
N PHE A 56 23.95 3.30 -12.11
CA PHE A 56 23.28 2.54 -11.05
C PHE A 56 21.78 2.85 -11.01
N ARG A 57 21.41 4.13 -11.15
CA ARG A 57 20.00 4.53 -11.21
C ARG A 57 19.26 3.91 -12.40
N ARG A 58 19.90 3.87 -13.58
CA ARG A 58 19.31 3.26 -14.78
C ARG A 58 19.10 1.77 -14.61
N GLU A 59 20.12 1.05 -14.14
CA GLU A 59 20.04 -0.41 -13.95
C GLU A 59 18.95 -0.78 -12.93
N ILE A 60 18.93 -0.11 -11.78
CA ILE A 60 17.89 -0.30 -10.76
C ILE A 60 16.50 0.02 -11.34
N PHE A 61 16.37 1.10 -12.12
CA PHE A 61 15.11 1.47 -12.74
C PHE A 61 14.60 0.41 -13.71
N TYR A 62 15.43 -0.05 -14.66
CA TYR A 62 15.00 -1.01 -15.67
C TYR A 62 14.72 -2.39 -15.06
N TYR A 63 15.52 -2.82 -14.08
CA TYR A 63 15.25 -4.05 -13.35
C TYR A 63 13.92 -3.96 -12.57
N GLY A 64 13.74 -2.90 -11.78
CA GLY A 64 12.51 -2.70 -11.01
C GLY A 64 11.26 -2.59 -11.91
N LYS A 65 11.36 -1.87 -13.04
CA LYS A 65 10.31 -1.82 -14.04
C LYS A 65 9.98 -3.21 -14.57
N HIS A 66 10.99 -3.99 -14.97
CA HIS A 66 10.78 -5.35 -15.47
C HIS A 66 10.07 -6.25 -14.45
N CYS A 67 10.48 -6.18 -13.18
CA CYS A 67 9.83 -6.93 -12.11
C CYS A 67 8.38 -6.51 -11.87
N ILE A 68 8.06 -5.21 -11.96
CA ILE A 68 6.68 -4.73 -11.83
C ILE A 68 5.84 -5.18 -13.03
N ASP A 69 6.38 -5.06 -14.24
CA ASP A 69 5.66 -5.46 -15.46
C ASP A 69 5.37 -6.98 -15.50
N GLN A 70 6.08 -7.79 -14.72
CA GLN A 70 5.88 -9.24 -14.56
C GLN A 70 5.16 -9.64 -13.27
N ALA A 71 4.83 -8.67 -12.40
CA ALA A 71 4.24 -8.98 -11.10
C ALA A 71 2.83 -9.57 -11.28
N GLU A 72 2.59 -10.73 -10.66
CA GLU A 72 1.28 -11.39 -10.73
C GLU A 72 0.26 -10.74 -9.77
N HIS A 73 0.74 -10.07 -8.72
CA HIS A 73 -0.08 -9.50 -7.66
C HIS A 73 0.42 -8.12 -7.23
N LEU A 74 -0.51 -7.22 -6.89
CA LEU A 74 -0.22 -5.84 -6.50
C LEU A 74 0.69 -5.71 -5.27
N GLY A 75 0.69 -6.70 -4.36
CA GLY A 75 1.63 -6.70 -3.23
C GLY A 75 3.10 -6.82 -3.64
N GLN A 76 3.40 -7.52 -4.75
CA GLN A 76 4.76 -7.56 -5.30
C GLN A 76 5.11 -6.19 -5.91
N THR A 77 4.18 -5.60 -6.66
CA THR A 77 4.31 -4.26 -7.22
C THR A 77 4.58 -3.21 -6.15
N GLU A 78 3.79 -3.21 -5.07
CA GLU A 78 3.97 -2.32 -3.92
C GLU A 78 5.40 -2.44 -3.36
N LYS A 79 5.85 -3.66 -3.09
CA LYS A 79 7.18 -3.93 -2.54
C LYS A 79 8.31 -3.37 -3.42
N ILE A 80 8.23 -3.60 -4.74
CA ILE A 80 9.25 -3.10 -5.68
C ILE A 80 9.21 -1.57 -5.74
N LEU A 81 8.02 -0.97 -5.76
CA LEU A 81 7.86 0.48 -5.74
C LEU A 81 8.41 1.11 -4.45
N VAL A 82 8.22 0.48 -3.28
CA VAL A 82 8.80 0.95 -2.01
C VAL A 82 10.31 1.07 -2.15
N TRP A 83 10.96 -0.02 -2.56
CA TRP A 83 12.40 -0.06 -2.75
C TRP A 83 12.88 0.99 -3.76
N MET A 84 12.26 1.04 -4.95
CA MET A 84 12.63 2.01 -5.98
C MET A 84 12.49 3.46 -5.48
N ASN A 85 11.45 3.77 -4.72
CA ASN A 85 11.26 5.08 -4.10
C ASN A 85 12.37 5.42 -3.08
N LEU A 86 12.87 4.45 -2.32
CA LEU A 86 13.98 4.65 -1.39
C LEU A 86 15.27 5.04 -2.13
N VAL A 87 15.64 4.31 -3.18
CA VAL A 87 16.98 4.43 -3.79
C VAL A 87 17.06 5.43 -4.95
N LEU A 88 16.09 5.44 -5.87
CA LEU A 88 16.14 6.30 -7.06
C LEU A 88 15.88 7.77 -6.71
N GLY A 89 15.16 8.01 -5.62
CA GLY A 89 14.79 9.33 -5.15
C GLY A 89 13.67 9.99 -5.97
N ARG A 90 13.01 10.99 -5.38
CA ARG A 90 11.76 11.61 -5.89
C ARG A 90 11.89 12.45 -7.17
N ARG A 91 13.10 12.56 -7.73
CA ARG A 91 13.39 13.44 -8.89
C ARG A 91 14.03 12.68 -10.05
N TYR A 92 14.08 11.35 -9.99
CA TYR A 92 14.63 10.57 -11.09
C TYR A 92 13.64 10.51 -12.25
N ARG A 93 13.95 11.21 -13.35
CA ARG A 93 12.99 11.50 -14.44
C ARG A 93 12.37 10.25 -15.06
N LEU A 94 13.16 9.21 -15.34
CA LEU A 94 12.65 7.97 -15.94
C LEU A 94 11.62 7.28 -15.03
N TYR A 95 11.93 7.20 -13.74
CA TYR A 95 11.04 6.59 -12.76
C TYR A 95 9.77 7.43 -12.56
N GLU A 96 9.89 8.75 -12.54
CA GLU A 96 8.74 9.65 -12.44
C GLU A 96 7.78 9.52 -13.64
N THR A 97 8.31 9.42 -14.86
CA THR A 97 7.48 9.14 -16.05
C THR A 97 6.75 7.81 -15.90
N TYR A 98 7.46 6.75 -15.53
CA TYR A 98 6.88 5.41 -15.35
C TYR A 98 5.80 5.38 -14.27
N LYS A 99 6.02 6.06 -13.13
CA LYS A 99 5.01 6.14 -12.05
C LYS A 99 3.70 6.76 -12.54
N ASN A 100 3.79 7.79 -13.39
CA ASN A 100 2.59 8.43 -13.96
C ASN A 100 1.87 7.51 -14.96
N GLU A 101 2.62 6.76 -15.77
CA GLU A 101 2.05 5.75 -16.68
C GLU A 101 1.35 4.64 -15.90
N LEU A 102 2.03 4.06 -14.91
CA LEU A 102 1.48 3.01 -14.06
C LEU A 102 0.24 3.47 -13.29
N TYR A 103 0.24 4.71 -12.77
CA TYR A 103 -0.93 5.29 -12.11
C TYR A 103 -2.13 5.37 -13.07
N LYS A 104 -1.92 5.87 -14.30
CA LYS A 104 -2.98 5.94 -15.31
C LYS A 104 -3.50 4.56 -15.68
N THR A 105 -2.62 3.57 -15.81
CA THR A 105 -3.02 2.19 -16.10
C THR A 105 -3.90 1.62 -15.00
N ILE A 106 -3.48 1.75 -13.73
CA ILE A 106 -4.29 1.29 -12.58
C ILE A 106 -5.64 2.01 -12.59
N MET A 107 -5.65 3.33 -12.68
CA MET A 107 -6.90 4.10 -12.64
C MET A 107 -7.84 3.80 -13.82
N THR A 108 -7.32 3.47 -15.00
CA THR A 108 -8.15 3.05 -16.15
C THR A 108 -8.84 1.70 -15.91
N ASN A 109 -8.23 0.83 -15.11
CA ASN A 109 -8.75 -0.50 -14.80
C ASN A 109 -9.73 -0.49 -13.62
N VAL A 110 -9.79 0.59 -12.86
CA VAL A 110 -10.77 0.75 -11.78
C VAL A 110 -12.12 1.10 -12.39
N THR A 111 -13.07 0.16 -12.35
CA THR A 111 -14.44 0.35 -12.88
C THR A 111 -15.40 0.84 -11.81
N ASP A 112 -15.64 0.02 -10.78
CA ASP A 112 -16.77 0.20 -9.85
C ASP A 112 -16.32 0.60 -8.44
N TYR A 113 -15.13 0.15 -8.02
CA TYR A 113 -14.56 0.45 -6.71
C TYR A 113 -13.04 0.32 -6.71
N LEU A 114 -12.39 1.11 -5.86
CA LEU A 114 -10.96 0.98 -5.58
C LEU A 114 -10.75 -0.06 -4.48
N THR A 115 -9.81 -0.98 -4.69
CA THR A 115 -9.39 -1.93 -3.67
C THR A 115 -8.27 -1.36 -2.82
N THR A 116 -8.14 -1.92 -1.63
CA THR A 116 -7.05 -1.60 -0.70
C THR A 116 -5.65 -1.91 -1.27
N ASP A 117 -5.52 -2.96 -2.09
CA ASP A 117 -4.23 -3.29 -2.73
C ASP A 117 -3.85 -2.24 -3.79
N GLU A 118 -4.83 -1.78 -4.58
CA GLU A 118 -4.63 -0.67 -5.54
C GLU A 118 -4.29 0.62 -4.81
N TYR A 119 -4.98 0.91 -3.70
CA TYR A 119 -4.67 2.06 -2.84
C TYR A 119 -3.21 2.05 -2.39
N CYS A 120 -2.74 0.93 -1.86
CA CYS A 120 -1.36 0.80 -1.39
C CYS A 120 -0.36 1.09 -2.51
N VAL A 121 -0.57 0.53 -3.70
CA VAL A 121 0.29 0.79 -4.87
C VAL A 121 0.22 2.26 -5.29
N ILE A 122 -0.98 2.82 -5.48
CA ILE A 122 -1.19 4.22 -5.86
C ILE A 122 -0.50 5.16 -4.87
N ARG A 123 -0.49 4.79 -3.58
CA ARG A 123 0.16 5.58 -2.54
C ARG A 123 1.65 5.81 -2.82
N HIS A 124 2.31 4.82 -3.41
CA HIS A 124 3.71 4.90 -3.82
C HIS A 124 3.93 5.63 -5.13
N LEU A 125 2.88 5.75 -5.96
CA LEU A 125 2.91 6.44 -7.25
C LEU A 125 2.74 7.95 -7.09
N LEU A 126 1.87 8.38 -6.17
CA LEU A 126 1.59 9.79 -5.95
C LEU A 126 2.62 10.48 -5.04
N LYS A 127 2.78 11.80 -5.26
CA LYS A 127 3.57 12.67 -4.38
C LYS A 127 2.67 13.19 -3.24
N PHE A 128 2.56 12.45 -2.14
CA PHE A 128 1.70 12.80 -0.99
C PHE A 128 2.07 14.11 -0.28
N ASN A 129 3.25 14.68 -0.55
CA ASN A 129 3.56 16.04 -0.13
C ASN A 129 2.70 17.12 -0.83
N ARG A 130 1.89 16.77 -1.85
CA ARG A 130 0.89 17.66 -2.48
C ARG A 130 -0.57 17.27 -2.24
N PHE A 131 -0.84 16.05 -1.79
CA PHE A 131 -2.19 15.51 -1.65
C PHE A 131 -2.36 14.86 -0.28
N THR A 132 -3.26 15.39 0.55
CA THR A 132 -3.62 14.73 1.81
C THR A 132 -4.41 13.45 1.51
N ARG A 133 -4.33 12.42 2.39
CA ARG A 133 -5.18 11.21 2.29
C ARG A 133 -6.63 11.58 2.02
N ARG A 134 -7.16 12.54 2.79
CA ARG A 134 -8.53 13.05 2.64
C ARG A 134 -8.82 13.58 1.23
N HIS A 135 -7.89 14.33 0.65
CA HIS A 135 -8.06 14.84 -0.71
C HIS A 135 -8.07 13.72 -1.73
N PHE A 136 -7.20 12.71 -1.57
CA PHE A 136 -7.19 11.54 -2.43
C PHE A 136 -8.51 10.75 -2.33
N LEU A 137 -8.95 10.41 -1.12
CA LEU A 137 -10.21 9.68 -0.90
C LEU A 137 -11.41 10.45 -1.48
N ASN A 138 -11.45 11.77 -1.33
CA ASN A 138 -12.49 12.60 -1.93
C ASN A 138 -12.46 12.58 -3.48
N GLN A 139 -11.28 12.59 -4.10
CA GLN A 139 -11.16 12.46 -5.55
C GLN A 139 -11.64 11.09 -6.01
N ILE A 140 -11.24 10.02 -5.33
CA ILE A 140 -11.70 8.65 -5.62
C ILE A 140 -13.23 8.55 -5.49
N ARG A 141 -13.81 9.07 -4.40
CA ARG A 141 -15.26 9.15 -4.19
C ARG A 141 -15.99 9.89 -5.30
N ALA A 142 -15.39 10.96 -5.85
CA ALA A 142 -15.98 11.73 -6.93
C ALA A 142 -15.84 11.07 -8.31
N MET A 143 -14.84 10.21 -8.50
CA MET A 143 -14.62 9.48 -9.76
C MET A 143 -15.43 8.19 -9.83
N LEU A 144 -15.68 7.55 -8.68
CA LEU A 144 -16.44 6.33 -8.60
C LEU A 144 -17.89 6.72 -8.26
N ASP A 145 -18.81 6.60 -9.22
CA ASP A 145 -20.27 6.60 -9.01
C ASP A 145 -20.70 5.32 -8.25
N GLY A 146 -19.94 4.97 -7.22
CA GLY A 146 -20.02 3.71 -6.51
C GLY A 146 -21.15 3.69 -5.47
N ILE A 147 -21.51 2.47 -5.07
CA ILE A 147 -22.44 2.22 -3.97
C ILE A 147 -21.83 2.80 -2.68
N GLU A 148 -22.53 3.73 -2.02
CA GLU A 148 -22.06 4.46 -0.82
C GLU A 148 -21.51 3.51 0.26
N ASP A 149 -22.20 2.39 0.51
CA ASP A 149 -21.77 1.35 1.45
C ASP A 149 -20.40 0.74 1.13
N VAL A 150 -20.06 0.56 -0.16
CA VAL A 150 -18.77 -0.01 -0.59
C VAL A 150 -17.64 0.99 -0.35
N GLN A 151 -17.88 2.27 -0.65
CA GLN A 151 -16.91 3.32 -0.43
C GLN A 151 -16.63 3.54 1.05
N ASP A 152 -17.65 3.46 1.89
CA ASP A 152 -17.46 3.63 3.33
C ASP A 152 -16.72 2.44 3.97
N VAL A 153 -16.92 1.21 3.48
CA VAL A 153 -16.10 0.05 3.90
C VAL A 153 -14.65 0.22 3.47
N PHE A 154 -14.41 0.67 2.23
CA PHE A 154 -13.07 0.97 1.74
C PHE A 154 -12.38 2.04 2.60
N ASP A 155 -13.06 3.17 2.84
CA ASP A 155 -12.52 4.25 3.67
C ASP A 155 -12.18 3.77 5.09
N LEU A 156 -13.05 2.96 5.70
CA LEU A 156 -12.77 2.35 7.00
C LEU A 156 -11.49 1.49 6.94
N GLU A 157 -11.31 0.66 5.91
CA GLU A 157 -10.09 -0.13 5.75
C GLU A 157 -8.85 0.76 5.62
N ILE A 158 -8.93 1.85 4.85
CA ILE A 158 -7.82 2.80 4.69
C ILE A 158 -7.49 3.52 6.00
N TYR A 159 -8.49 3.98 6.77
CA TYR A 159 -8.23 4.63 8.05
C TYR A 159 -7.58 3.69 9.06
N LEU A 160 -8.00 2.42 9.10
CA LEU A 160 -7.37 1.39 9.94
C LEU A 160 -5.92 1.12 9.50
N LEU A 161 -5.68 0.97 8.19
CA LEU A 161 -4.34 0.74 7.63
C LEU A 161 -3.38 1.89 7.89
N GLU A 162 -3.87 3.13 7.84
CA GLU A 162 -3.07 4.32 8.10
C GLU A 162 -3.03 4.73 9.58
N CYS A 163 -3.55 3.89 10.47
CA CYS A 163 -3.58 4.12 11.92
C CYS A 163 -4.34 5.39 12.35
N ASP A 164 -5.26 5.91 11.52
CA ASP A 164 -6.17 6.98 11.92
C ASP A 164 -7.42 6.38 12.57
N TYR A 165 -7.21 5.83 13.76
CA TYR A 165 -8.25 5.12 14.51
C TYR A 165 -9.40 6.04 14.92
N GLN A 166 -9.15 7.34 15.12
CA GLN A 166 -10.21 8.30 15.40
C GLN A 166 -11.20 8.40 14.23
N LYS A 167 -10.69 8.48 12.99
CA LYS A 167 -11.54 8.44 11.81
C LYS A 167 -12.18 7.09 11.59
N ALA A 168 -11.47 5.98 11.87
CA ALA A 168 -12.05 4.64 11.77
C ALA A 168 -13.28 4.48 12.68
N TRP A 169 -13.25 5.05 13.89
CA TRP A 169 -14.40 5.04 14.81
C TRP A 169 -15.63 5.73 14.23
N ASP A 170 -15.48 6.86 13.53
CA ASP A 170 -16.61 7.56 12.89
C ASP A 170 -17.41 6.63 11.95
N TYR A 171 -16.76 5.66 11.31
CA TYR A 171 -17.41 4.68 10.42
C TYR A 171 -17.96 3.48 11.20
N ILE A 172 -17.23 2.99 12.22
CA ILE A 172 -17.69 1.88 13.07
C ILE A 172 -18.96 2.28 13.82
N GLU A 173 -19.06 3.50 14.33
CA GLU A 173 -20.24 4.01 15.04
C GLU A 173 -21.48 4.14 14.12
N LYS A 174 -21.26 4.35 12.81
CA LYS A 174 -22.34 4.32 11.80
C LYS A 174 -22.86 2.91 11.50
N GLY A 175 -22.30 1.87 12.12
CA GLY A 175 -22.68 0.48 11.90
C GLY A 175 -21.96 -0.19 10.74
N ILE A 176 -20.87 0.42 10.24
CA ILE A 176 -20.07 -0.15 9.16
C ILE A 176 -19.12 -1.16 9.77
N HIS A 177 -19.43 -2.43 9.50
CA HIS A 177 -18.77 -3.56 10.11
C HIS A 177 -18.25 -4.48 9.02
N ALA A 178 -16.92 -4.65 8.97
CA ALA A 178 -16.25 -5.51 8.02
C ALA A 178 -15.38 -6.52 8.75
N SER A 179 -15.13 -7.67 8.11
CA SER A 179 -14.42 -8.78 8.75
C SER A 179 -12.98 -8.42 9.14
N PHE A 180 -12.32 -7.56 8.36
CA PHE A 180 -10.97 -7.08 8.61
C PHE A 180 -10.86 -6.19 9.87
N VAL A 181 -11.96 -5.62 10.38
CA VAL A 181 -11.92 -4.77 11.59
C VAL A 181 -11.40 -5.56 12.81
N ARG A 182 -11.65 -6.88 12.84
CA ARG A 182 -11.15 -7.77 13.91
C ARG A 182 -9.62 -7.84 13.94
N ASP A 183 -8.96 -7.65 12.81
CA ASP A 183 -7.51 -7.69 12.73
C ASP A 183 -6.86 -6.50 13.46
N TYR A 184 -7.64 -5.46 13.77
CA TYR A 184 -7.20 -4.22 14.46
C TYR A 184 -7.76 -4.09 15.88
N HIS A 185 -8.28 -5.17 16.48
CA HIS A 185 -9.01 -5.10 17.74
C HIS A 185 -8.16 -4.58 18.92
N PHE A 186 -6.87 -4.90 18.96
CA PHE A 186 -5.96 -4.41 20.01
C PHE A 186 -5.75 -2.90 19.87
N GLU A 187 -5.43 -2.44 18.66
CA GLU A 187 -5.18 -1.03 18.37
C GLU A 187 -6.43 -0.17 18.60
N LEU A 188 -7.61 -0.69 18.21
CA LEU A 188 -8.88 -0.03 18.47
C LEU A 188 -9.21 0.03 19.96
N ALA A 189 -8.97 -1.06 20.71
CA ALA A 189 -9.19 -1.11 22.15
C ALA A 189 -8.26 -0.15 22.91
N GLU A 190 -7.00 -0.04 22.50
CA GLU A 190 -6.02 0.89 23.06
C GLU A 190 -6.40 2.35 22.74
N ASN A 191 -6.76 2.62 21.48
CA ASN A 191 -7.11 3.96 21.04
C ASN A 191 -8.36 4.52 21.75
N ASN A 192 -9.43 3.74 21.87
CA ASN A 192 -10.64 4.17 22.57
C ASN A 192 -11.34 3.00 23.29
N PRO A 193 -10.95 2.71 24.55
CA PRO A 193 -11.50 1.59 25.31
C PRO A 193 -13.00 1.68 25.58
N ARG A 194 -13.58 2.90 25.57
CA ARG A 194 -15.02 3.10 25.81
C ARG A 194 -15.82 2.74 24.58
N LEU A 195 -15.45 3.28 23.41
CA LEU A 195 -16.11 2.94 22.14
C LEU A 195 -15.90 1.47 21.79
N TYR A 196 -14.71 0.95 22.05
CA TYR A 196 -14.45 -0.47 21.87
C TYR A 196 -15.39 -1.34 22.70
N ARG A 197 -15.56 -1.04 23.99
CA ARG A 197 -16.53 -1.78 24.80
C ARG A 197 -17.97 -1.62 24.30
N ALA A 198 -18.38 -0.41 23.94
CA ALA A 198 -19.72 -0.17 23.41
C ALA A 198 -20.00 -0.94 22.11
N ALA A 199 -19.06 -0.94 21.17
CA ALA A 199 -19.19 -1.57 19.86
C ALA A 199 -18.96 -3.10 19.89
N PHE A 200 -18.10 -3.60 20.79
CA PHE A 200 -17.64 -5.00 20.78
C PHE A 200 -18.08 -5.85 21.98
N GLN A 201 -18.53 -5.28 23.12
CA GLN A 201 -19.03 -6.07 24.28
C GLN A 201 -20.55 -6.31 24.28
N THR A 202 -21.34 -5.52 23.54
CA THR A 202 -22.82 -5.66 23.53
C THR A 202 -23.37 -6.68 22.52
N GLN A 203 -22.54 -7.28 21.66
CA GLN A 203 -23.02 -8.11 20.55
C GLN A 203 -22.25 -9.43 20.38
N GLN A 204 -22.46 -10.38 21.30
CA GLN A 204 -21.95 -11.74 21.15
C GLN A 204 -22.75 -12.62 20.17
N THR A 205 -23.93 -12.21 19.70
CA THR A 205 -24.81 -13.09 18.90
C THR A 205 -25.29 -12.49 17.57
N GLY A 206 -25.41 -11.17 17.43
CA GLY A 206 -25.99 -10.54 16.22
C GLY A 206 -25.01 -10.24 15.07
N TRP A 207 -23.69 -10.39 15.28
CA TRP A 207 -22.69 -10.17 14.23
C TRP A 207 -22.71 -11.27 13.18
N LEU A 208 -22.86 -12.55 13.57
CA LEU A 208 -22.77 -13.66 12.61
C LEU A 208 -23.84 -13.63 11.53
N ASP A 209 -25.05 -13.13 11.83
CA ASP A 209 -26.19 -13.19 10.90
C ASP A 209 -26.17 -12.04 9.89
N ARG A 210 -25.94 -10.79 10.34
CA ARG A 210 -25.72 -9.65 9.41
C ARG A 210 -24.42 -9.78 8.61
N PHE A 211 -23.41 -10.44 9.17
CA PHE A 211 -22.19 -10.75 8.44
C PHE A 211 -22.37 -11.83 7.40
N LYS A 212 -23.21 -12.86 7.59
CA LYS A 212 -23.44 -13.87 6.55
C LYS A 212 -24.04 -13.24 5.29
N GLU A 213 -25.04 -12.37 5.45
CA GLU A 213 -25.68 -11.66 4.32
C GLU A 213 -24.69 -10.74 3.58
N ARG A 214 -23.88 -9.94 4.30
CA ARG A 214 -22.89 -9.05 3.66
C ARG A 214 -21.60 -9.76 3.23
N LYS A 215 -21.22 -10.88 3.85
CA LYS A 215 -20.06 -11.72 3.46
C LYS A 215 -20.34 -12.46 2.16
N GLU A 216 -21.58 -12.87 1.89
CA GLU A 216 -21.95 -13.43 0.59
C GLU A 216 -21.84 -12.36 -0.51
N GLN A 217 -22.24 -11.12 -0.24
CA GLN A 217 -21.98 -9.98 -1.14
C GLN A 217 -20.47 -9.69 -1.29
N PHE A 218 -19.69 -9.72 -0.21
CA PHE A 218 -18.25 -9.45 -0.23
C PHE A 218 -17.41 -10.57 -0.87
N ILE A 219 -17.83 -11.83 -0.69
CA ILE A 219 -17.27 -13.00 -1.39
C ILE A 219 -17.67 -12.97 -2.86
N CYS A 220 -18.88 -12.52 -3.20
CA CYS A 220 -19.28 -12.28 -4.58
C CYS A 220 -18.39 -11.21 -5.22
N MET A 221 -18.15 -10.09 -4.55
CA MET A 221 -17.23 -9.03 -5.01
C MET A 221 -15.79 -9.54 -5.16
N LYS A 222 -15.23 -10.26 -4.17
CA LYS A 222 -13.88 -10.86 -4.27
C LYS A 222 -13.77 -12.02 -5.27
N LYS A 223 -14.86 -12.74 -5.56
CA LYS A 223 -14.89 -13.79 -6.59
C LYS A 223 -15.06 -13.21 -8.00
N GLN A 224 -15.76 -12.08 -8.14
CA GLN A 224 -15.84 -11.33 -9.40
C GLN A 224 -14.48 -10.70 -9.79
N LEU A 225 -13.56 -10.55 -8.84
CA LEU A 225 -12.16 -10.12 -9.04
C LEU A 225 -11.18 -11.26 -9.41
N LYS A 226 -11.66 -12.46 -9.75
CA LYS A 226 -10.83 -13.52 -10.32
C LYS A 226 -11.16 -13.75 -11.80
N TYR A 227 -11.04 -12.71 -12.62
CA TYR A 227 -10.84 -12.83 -14.07
C TYR A 227 -9.99 -11.66 -14.56
#